data_AF-A0A538RXU3-F1
#
_entry.id   AF-A0A538RXU3-F1
#
_cell.length_a   1.000
_cell.length_b   1.000
_cell.length_c   1.000
_cell.angle_alpha   90.00
_cell.angle_beta   90.00
_cell.angle_gamma   90.00
#
_symmetry.space_group_name_H-M   'P 1'
#
loop_
_entity.id
_entity.type
_entity.pdbx_description
1 polymer ?
#
loop_
_entity_poly.entity_id
_entity_poly.type
_entity_poly.pdbx_seq_one_letter_code
_entity_poly.pdbx_strand_id
1 'polypeptide(L)'
;MSDPPQTATSLPWGLFNFQVTHVPVGGSAVVELHLPDGAAPSSYYKEDPVTGVLTPFPYDGKVGAEIHGNVVTLHLADGDLFDADHAANGTI
;
A
#
# COMPACT_ATOMS: atom_id res chain seq x y z
N MET A 1 26.62 18.19 -13.80
CA MET A 1 25.84 16.97 -14.12
C MET A 1 24.43 17.25 -13.67
N SER A 2 23.48 17.35 -14.59
CA SER A 2 22.07 17.56 -14.25
C SER A 2 21.44 16.20 -13.99
N ASP A 3 20.78 16.02 -12.86
CA ASP A 3 19.94 14.85 -12.60
C ASP A 3 18.90 14.71 -13.73
N PRO A 4 18.61 13.50 -14.23
CA PRO A 4 17.47 13.29 -15.10
C PRO A 4 16.19 13.71 -14.37
N PRO A 5 15.16 14.21 -15.09
CA PRO A 5 13.88 14.52 -14.45
C PRO A 5 13.32 13.26 -13.81
N GLN A 6 13.27 13.24 -12.47
CA GLN A 6 12.49 12.25 -11.76
C GLN A 6 11.04 12.45 -12.18
N THR A 7 10.52 11.54 -13.01
CA THR A 7 9.11 11.52 -13.37
C THR A 7 8.31 11.47 -12.06
N ALA A 8 7.68 12.58 -11.68
CA ALA A 8 6.92 12.63 -10.45
C ALA A 8 5.78 11.60 -10.54
N THR A 9 5.76 10.63 -9.64
CA THR A 9 4.65 9.68 -9.50
C THR A 9 3.38 10.48 -9.19
N SER A 10 2.36 10.38 -10.05
CA SER A 10 1.09 11.05 -9.82
C SER A 10 0.27 10.28 -8.78
N LEU A 11 -0.17 10.96 -7.74
CA LEU A 11 -1.05 10.44 -6.69
C LEU A 11 -2.34 11.28 -6.64
N PRO A 12 -3.29 11.13 -7.59
CA PRO A 12 -4.50 11.97 -7.67
C PRO A 12 -5.36 11.93 -6.41
N TRP A 13 -5.28 10.84 -5.65
CA TRP A 13 -6.00 10.65 -4.39
C TRP A 13 -5.10 10.80 -3.15
N GLY A 14 -3.84 11.22 -3.34
CA GLY A 14 -2.87 11.40 -2.26
C GLY A 14 -2.43 10.08 -1.61
N LEU A 15 -2.06 10.19 -0.34
CA LEU A 15 -1.63 9.08 0.51
C LEU A 15 -2.66 8.83 1.61
N PHE A 16 -2.87 7.56 1.93
CA PHE A 16 -3.75 7.12 3.01
C PHE A 16 -2.89 6.55 4.14
N ASN A 17 -3.18 6.96 5.37
CA ASN A 17 -2.58 6.38 6.56
C ASN A 17 -3.69 5.76 7.41
N PHE A 18 -3.52 4.48 7.75
CA PHE A 18 -4.40 3.73 8.62
C PHE A 18 -3.59 2.64 9.31
N GLN A 19 -4.19 2.04 10.34
CA GLN A 19 -3.58 0.97 11.12
C GLN A 19 -4.59 -0.16 11.29
N VAL A 20 -4.17 -1.39 11.05
CA VAL A 20 -5.00 -2.58 11.30
C VAL A 20 -4.52 -3.22 12.59
N THR A 21 -5.40 -3.30 13.59
CA THR A 21 -5.05 -3.85 14.92
C THR A 21 -5.79 -5.15 15.19
N HIS A 22 -5.33 -5.90 16.19
CA HIS A 22 -5.92 -7.19 16.60
C HIS A 22 -5.85 -8.25 15.48
N VAL A 23 -4.84 -8.14 14.61
CA VAL A 23 -4.49 -9.20 13.67
C VAL A 23 -3.86 -10.33 14.49
N PRO A 24 -4.14 -11.62 14.20
CA PRO A 24 -3.35 -12.70 14.78
C PRO A 24 -1.85 -12.44 14.52
N VAL A 25 -0.98 -12.65 15.51
CA VAL A 25 0.46 -12.39 15.37
C VAL A 25 1.04 -13.20 14.19
N GLY A 26 1.66 -12.51 13.23
CA GLY A 26 2.16 -13.06 11.97
C GLY A 26 1.06 -13.39 10.94
N GLY A 27 -0.16 -12.92 11.19
CA GLY A 27 -1.35 -13.15 10.39
C GLY A 27 -1.48 -12.21 9.19
N SER A 28 -2.69 -12.16 8.62
CA SER A 28 -2.99 -11.32 7.45
C SER A 28 -4.31 -10.57 7.65
N ALA A 29 -4.44 -9.46 6.95
CA ALA A 29 -5.64 -8.65 6.88
C ALA A 29 -5.92 -8.21 5.44
N VAL A 30 -7.20 -7.98 5.14
CA VAL A 30 -7.65 -7.45 3.86
C VAL A 30 -8.35 -6.11 4.12
N VAL A 31 -7.96 -5.08 3.39
CA VAL A 31 -8.54 -3.74 3.45
C VAL A 31 -9.05 -3.34 2.07
N GLU A 32 -10.33 -2.99 1.97
CA GLU A 32 -10.92 -2.46 0.74
C GLU A 32 -11.00 -0.93 0.80
N LEU A 33 -10.34 -0.27 -0.15
CA LEU A 33 -10.46 1.16 -0.37
C LEU A 33 -11.43 1.41 -1.54
N HIS A 34 -12.55 2.05 -1.24
CA HIS A 34 -13.52 2.48 -2.23
C HIS A 34 -13.20 3.91 -2.67
N LEU A 35 -12.68 4.07 -3.89
CA LEU A 35 -12.49 5.39 -4.50
C LEU A 35 -13.81 5.92 -5.07
N PRO A 36 -13.93 7.25 -5.31
CA PRO A 36 -15.12 7.84 -5.91
C PRO A 36 -15.54 7.14 -7.21
N ASP A 37 -16.84 7.15 -7.50
CA ASP A 37 -17.37 6.58 -8.74
C ASP A 37 -16.68 7.16 -9.97
N GLY A 38 -16.34 6.28 -10.92
CA GLY A 38 -15.59 6.65 -12.13
C GLY A 38 -14.07 6.74 -11.94
N ALA A 39 -13.55 6.58 -10.71
CA ALA A 39 -12.13 6.39 -10.50
C ALA A 39 -11.66 5.08 -11.16
N ALA A 40 -10.49 5.15 -11.80
CA ALA A 40 -9.84 4.01 -12.43
C ALA A 40 -8.34 4.06 -12.14
N PRO A 41 -7.91 3.84 -10.88
CA PRO A 41 -6.50 3.73 -10.56
C PRO A 41 -5.89 2.54 -11.32
N SER A 42 -4.65 2.67 -11.77
CA SER A 42 -3.90 1.58 -12.40
C SER A 42 -2.82 0.99 -11.50
N SER A 43 -2.53 1.65 -10.38
CA SER A 43 -1.44 1.30 -9.48
C SER A 43 -1.71 1.80 -8.06
N TYR A 44 -1.05 1.16 -7.10
CA TYR A 44 -1.00 1.56 -5.71
C TYR A 44 0.47 1.57 -5.26
N TYR A 45 0.83 2.54 -4.41
CA TYR A 45 2.19 2.71 -3.90
C TYR A 45 2.17 2.75 -2.38
N LYS A 46 3.20 2.19 -1.76
CA LYS A 46 3.49 2.38 -0.34
C LYS A 46 4.65 3.37 -0.20
N GLU A 47 4.49 4.32 0.70
CA GLU A 47 5.54 5.26 1.07
C GLU A 47 6.33 4.68 2.24
N ASP A 48 7.66 4.71 2.14
CA ASP A 48 8.53 4.53 3.29
C ASP A 48 8.49 5.82 4.14
N PRO A 49 8.02 5.78 5.40
CA PRO A 49 7.86 6.97 6.23
C PRO A 49 9.19 7.62 6.65
N VAL A 50 10.32 6.91 6.54
CA VAL A 50 11.66 7.41 6.87
C VAL A 50 12.29 8.10 5.66
N THR A 51 12.17 7.50 4.47
CA THR A 51 12.86 7.98 3.26
C THR A 51 11.96 8.77 2.31
N GLY A 52 10.63 8.64 2.41
CA GLY A 52 9.65 9.19 1.48
C GLY A 52 9.61 8.46 0.13
N VAL A 53 10.30 7.32 0.00
CA VAL A 53 10.36 6.57 -1.25
C VAL A 53 9.02 5.87 -1.50
N LEU A 54 8.45 6.12 -2.68
CA LEU A 54 7.24 5.45 -3.16
C LEU A 54 7.61 4.14 -3.87
N THR A 55 7.18 3.02 -3.31
CA THR A 55 7.40 1.69 -3.87
C THR A 55 6.08 1.14 -4.43
N PRO A 56 6.03 0.69 -5.70
CA PRO A 56 4.86 -0.01 -6.23
C PRO A 56 4.51 -1.21 -5.35
N PHE A 57 3.23 -1.40 -5.07
CA PHE A 57 2.74 -2.50 -4.25
C PHE A 57 1.71 -3.34 -5.01
N PRO A 58 2.07 -3.98 -6.14
CA PRO A 58 1.18 -4.87 -6.86
C PRO A 58 0.98 -6.18 -6.08
N TYR A 59 -0.19 -6.80 -6.22
CA TYR A 59 -0.43 -8.12 -5.64
C TYR A 59 0.48 -9.19 -6.25
N ASP A 60 1.19 -9.92 -5.38
CA ASP A 60 2.14 -10.96 -5.76
C ASP A 60 1.62 -12.40 -5.56
N GLY A 61 0.36 -12.55 -5.16
CA GLY A 61 -0.25 -13.83 -4.77
C GLY A 61 -0.30 -14.05 -3.25
N LYS A 62 0.30 -13.15 -2.46
CA LYS A 62 0.25 -13.19 -0.99
C LYS A 62 -0.05 -11.81 -0.40
N VAL A 63 0.68 -10.78 -0.82
CA VAL A 63 0.55 -9.39 -0.34
C VAL A 63 0.52 -8.45 -1.54
N GLY A 64 -0.03 -7.26 -1.35
CA GLY A 64 -0.12 -6.25 -2.40
C GLY A 64 -1.53 -5.77 -2.69
N ALA A 65 -1.63 -4.83 -3.62
CA ALA A 65 -2.88 -4.26 -4.07
C ALA A 65 -3.40 -4.99 -5.31
N GLU A 66 -4.65 -5.45 -5.23
CA GLU A 66 -5.48 -5.85 -6.37
C GLU A 66 -6.47 -4.74 -6.69
N ILE A 67 -6.63 -4.40 -7.96
CA ILE A 67 -7.48 -3.28 -8.38
C ILE A 67 -8.56 -3.77 -9.32
N HIS A 68 -9.82 -3.52 -8.94
CA HIS A 68 -11.01 -3.87 -9.71
C HIS A 68 -11.91 -2.63 -9.84
N GLY A 69 -11.76 -1.90 -10.95
CA GLY A 69 -12.48 -0.64 -11.17
C GLY A 69 -12.04 0.43 -10.17
N ASN A 70 -12.97 0.96 -9.37
CA ASN A 70 -12.71 1.95 -8.33
C ASN A 70 -12.42 1.34 -6.95
N VAL A 71 -12.36 0.01 -6.83
CA VAL A 71 -12.07 -0.68 -5.57
C VAL A 71 -10.62 -1.19 -5.59
N VAL A 72 -9.86 -0.79 -4.59
CA VAL A 72 -8.50 -1.27 -4.34
C VAL A 72 -8.52 -2.20 -3.13
N THR A 73 -8.23 -3.48 -3.34
CA THR A 73 -8.14 -4.50 -2.29
C THR A 73 -6.69 -4.66 -1.88
N LEU A 74 -6.36 -4.31 -0.64
CA LEU A 74 -5.04 -4.42 -0.07
C LEU A 74 -4.95 -5.73 0.73
N HIS A 75 -4.09 -6.64 0.28
CA HIS A 75 -3.70 -7.84 1.01
C HIS A 75 -2.44 -7.52 1.81
N LEU A 76 -2.55 -7.58 3.14
CA LEU A 76 -1.52 -7.16 4.08
C LEU A 76 -1.13 -8.31 5.03
N ALA A 77 0.13 -8.37 5.46
CA ALA A 77 0.58 -9.34 6.47
C ALA A 77 1.40 -8.68 7.59
N ASP A 78 1.15 -9.12 8.82
CA ASP A 78 1.82 -8.67 10.05
C ASP A 78 3.25 -9.23 10.10
N GLY A 79 4.23 -8.34 10.22
CA GLY A 79 5.66 -8.63 10.15
C GLY A 79 6.24 -8.83 8.75
N ASP A 80 5.54 -8.42 7.68
CA ASP A 80 6.07 -8.49 6.31
C ASP A 80 7.00 -7.31 5.96
N LEU A 81 7.52 -7.26 4.73
CA LEU A 81 8.42 -6.19 4.25
C LEU A 81 7.73 -4.82 4.11
N PHE A 82 6.41 -4.83 3.98
CA PHE A 82 5.58 -3.66 3.75
C PHE A 82 4.83 -3.22 5.01
N ASP A 83 4.71 -4.06 6.04
CA ASP A 83 4.37 -3.66 7.41
C ASP A 83 5.31 -2.54 7.86
N ALA A 84 4.76 -1.48 8.46
CA ALA A 84 5.50 -0.26 8.74
C ALA A 84 6.66 -0.47 9.74
N ASP A 85 6.53 -1.41 10.68
CA ASP A 85 7.58 -1.71 11.67
C ASP A 85 8.29 -3.06 11.41
N HIS A 86 7.85 -3.80 10.39
CA HIS A 86 8.36 -5.11 9.98
C HIS A 86 8.30 -6.16 11.11
N ALA A 87 7.48 -5.95 12.15
CA ALA A 87 7.43 -6.80 13.34
C ALA A 87 6.06 -7.46 13.50
N ALA A 88 6.04 -8.79 13.54
CA ALA A 88 4.83 -9.54 13.85
C ALA A 88 4.38 -9.27 15.29
N ASN A 89 3.44 -8.35 15.47
CA ASN A 89 2.97 -7.89 16.78
C ASN A 89 1.44 -7.74 16.85
N GLY A 90 0.73 -8.17 15.81
CA GLY A 90 -0.72 -8.10 15.68
C GLY A 90 -1.23 -6.74 15.20
N THR A 91 -0.33 -5.95 14.61
CA THR A 91 -0.58 -4.61 14.09
C THR A 91 0.13 -4.44 12.76
N ILE A 92 -0.58 -3.93 11.76
CA ILE A 92 -0.04 -3.56 10.44
C ILE A 92 -0.27 -2.05 10.21
#